data_AF-A0A967MTV4-F1
#
_entry.id   AF-A0A967MTV4-F1
#
_cell.length_a   1.000
_cell.length_b   1.000
_cell.length_c   1.000
_cell.angle_alpha   90.00
_cell.angle_beta   90.00
_cell.angle_gamma   90.00
#
_symmetry.space_group_name_H-M   'P 1'
#
loop_
_entity.id
_entity.type
_entity.pdbx_description
1 polymer ?
#
loop_
_entity_poly.entity_id
_entity_poly.type
_entity_poly.pdbx_seq_one_letter_code
_entity_poly.pdbx_strand_id
1 'polypeptide(L)'
;VVTGGLSKAYGLPGLRIGWIAAPAEVIASCWKCHDYTTIAPAALSDHMAILALQPERRRRILERTRSILRTNLGIISSWLDELADVITYVPPQAGA
;
A
#
# COMPACT_ATOMS: atom_id res chain seq x y z
N VAL A 1 -12.35 -6.17 10.04
CA VAL A 1 -11.19 -5.31 10.33
C VAL A 1 -10.44 -5.07 9.03
N VAL A 2 -10.22 -3.83 8.63
CA VAL A 2 -9.43 -3.46 7.44
C VAL A 2 -8.16 -2.77 7.89
N THR A 3 -7.02 -3.21 7.36
CA THR A 3 -5.73 -2.54 7.55
C THR A 3 -5.33 -1.81 6.28
N GLY A 4 -4.70 -0.65 6.42
CA GLY A 4 -4.22 0.15 5.30
C GLY A 4 -2.93 0.86 5.66
N GLY A 5 -2.22 1.35 4.65
CA GLY A 5 -1.02 2.15 4.88
C GLY A 5 -0.41 2.67 3.61
N LEU A 6 0.62 3.50 3.78
CA LEU A 6 1.24 4.23 2.68
C LEU A 6 2.40 3.47 2.01
N SER A 7 2.72 2.25 2.49
CA SER A 7 3.93 1.54 2.06
C SER A 7 3.90 1.00 0.64
N LYS A 8 2.74 0.56 0.14
CA LYS A 8 2.62 -0.17 -1.14
C LYS A 8 1.96 0.70 -2.20
N ALA A 9 0.63 0.76 -2.22
CA ALA A 9 -0.14 1.51 -3.21
C ALA A 9 0.31 2.99 -3.37
N TYR A 10 0.74 3.61 -2.27
CA TYR A 10 1.21 5.00 -2.27
C TYR A 10 2.72 5.17 -2.50
N GLY A 11 3.51 4.09 -2.45
CA GLY A 11 4.95 4.14 -2.66
C GLY A 11 5.72 4.95 -1.63
N LEU A 12 5.19 5.10 -0.41
CA LEU A 12 5.76 5.90 0.68
C LEU A 12 6.08 5.02 1.90
N PRO A 13 6.87 3.93 1.76
CA PRO A 13 7.19 3.05 2.87
C PRO A 13 7.99 3.76 3.96
N GLY A 14 8.79 4.78 3.62
CA GLY A 14 9.59 5.53 4.60
C GLY A 14 8.79 6.29 5.65
N LEU A 15 7.51 6.62 5.38
CA LEU A 15 6.67 7.37 6.32
C LEU A 15 6.22 6.52 7.52
N ARG A 16 6.25 5.18 7.40
CA ARG A 16 5.79 4.29 8.47
C ARG A 16 4.35 4.56 8.96
N ILE A 17 3.50 5.07 8.06
CA ILE A 17 2.09 5.35 8.37
C ILE A 17 1.19 4.22 7.86
N GLY A 18 0.35 3.72 8.78
CA GLY A 18 -0.73 2.78 8.54
C GLY A 18 -1.91 3.08 9.46
N TRP A 19 -3.04 2.44 9.20
CA TRP A 19 -4.28 2.61 9.95
C TRP A 19 -5.10 1.32 9.98
N ILE A 20 -6.03 1.26 10.93
CA ILE A 20 -7.03 0.21 11.07
C ILE A 20 -8.41 0.86 11.01
N ALA A 21 -9.31 0.30 10.19
CA ALA A 21 -10.73 0.62 10.21
C ALA A 21 -11.51 -0.63 10.68
N ALA A 22 -12.21 -0.51 11.81
CA ALA A 22 -12.92 -1.60 12.46
C ALA A 22 -14.02 -1.07 13.39
N PRO A 23 -14.94 -1.93 13.88
CA PRO A 23 -15.87 -1.56 14.96
C PRO A 23 -15.16 -0.99 16.19
N ALA A 24 -15.84 -0.14 16.94
CA ALA A 24 -15.26 0.60 18.06
C ALA A 24 -14.67 -0.32 19.14
N GLU A 25 -15.32 -1.45 19.43
CA GLU A 25 -14.84 -2.45 20.40
C GLU A 25 -13.51 -3.08 19.98
N VAL A 26 -13.30 -3.26 18.67
CA VAL A 26 -12.04 -3.76 18.12
C VAL A 26 -10.95 -2.69 18.21
N ILE A 27 -11.27 -1.44 17.85
CA ILE A 27 -10.30 -0.32 17.96
C ILE A 27 -9.87 -0.13 19.41
N ALA A 28 -10.79 -0.16 20.37
CA ALA A 28 -10.47 -0.06 21.79
C ALA A 28 -9.55 -1.20 22.27
N SER A 29 -9.75 -2.42 21.73
CA SER A 29 -8.87 -3.56 22.03
C SER A 29 -7.48 -3.38 21.42
N CYS A 30 -7.38 -2.92 20.17
CA CYS A 30 -6.09 -2.62 19.52
C CYS A 30 -5.33 -1.48 20.22
N TRP A 31 -6.03 -0.46 20.70
CA TRP A 31 -5.41 0.70 21.36
C TRP A 31 -4.62 0.29 22.62
N LYS A 32 -5.12 -0.70 23.38
CA LYS A 32 -4.40 -1.26 24.55
C LYS A 32 -3.02 -1.82 24.20
N CYS A 33 -2.85 -2.34 22.99
CA CYS A 33 -1.58 -2.87 22.51
C CYS A 33 -0.70 -1.80 21.86
N HIS A 34 -1.30 -0.73 21.32
CA HIS A 34 -0.60 0.31 20.56
C HIS A 34 0.51 1.00 21.38
N ASP A 35 0.25 1.25 22.66
CA ASP A 35 1.22 1.89 23.57
C ASP A 35 2.45 1.00 23.83
N TYR A 36 2.29 -0.33 23.74
CA TYR A 36 3.40 -1.27 23.88
C TYR A 36 4.22 -1.44 22.59
N THR A 37 3.62 -1.18 21.42
CA THR A 37 4.29 -1.42 20.14
C THR A 37 4.86 -0.17 19.50
N THR A 38 4.21 0.99 19.66
CA THR A 38 4.53 2.18 18.84
C THR A 38 4.25 3.51 19.53
N ILE A 39 3.32 3.59 20.48
CA ILE A 39 2.89 4.81 21.19
C ILE A 39 2.21 5.83 20.28
N ALA A 40 2.90 6.31 19.23
CA ALA A 40 2.38 7.24 18.24
C ALA A 40 3.23 7.22 16.96
N PRO A 41 2.66 7.56 15.79
CA PRO A 41 3.45 7.82 14.59
C PRO A 41 4.34 9.07 14.78
N ALA A 42 5.46 9.12 14.05
CA ALA A 42 6.34 10.29 14.07
C ALA A 42 5.63 11.52 13.47
N ALA A 43 5.65 12.65 14.17
CA ALA A 43 4.92 13.86 13.80
C ALA A 43 5.21 14.37 12.36
N LEU A 44 6.49 14.35 11.96
CA LEU A 44 6.87 14.73 10.59
C LEU A 44 6.31 13.76 9.54
N SER A 45 6.29 12.46 9.86
CA SER A 45 5.71 11.45 8.96
C SER A 45 4.20 11.57 8.84
N ASP A 46 3.53 11.88 9.95
CA ASP A 46 2.09 12.16 9.97
C ASP A 46 1.76 13.40 9.13
N HIS A 47 2.52 14.49 9.29
CA HIS A 47 2.34 15.70 8.47
C HIS A 47 2.53 15.41 6.97
N MET A 48 3.56 14.65 6.59
CA MET A 48 3.76 14.24 5.20
C MET A 48 2.65 13.32 4.69
N ALA A 49 2.08 12.45 5.55
CA ALA A 49 0.97 11.58 5.20
C ALA A 49 -0.31 12.38 4.92
N ILE A 50 -0.61 13.40 5.73
CA ILE A 50 -1.73 14.33 5.49
C ILE A 50 -1.58 14.96 4.09
N LEU A 51 -0.39 15.47 3.78
CA LEU A 51 -0.11 16.04 2.46
C LEU A 51 -0.25 15.00 1.35
N ALA A 52 0.28 13.79 1.51
CA ALA A 52 0.17 12.74 0.50
C ALA A 52 -1.27 12.29 0.23
N LEU A 53 -2.13 12.33 1.26
CA LEU A 53 -3.52 11.90 1.20
C LEU A 53 -4.49 12.98 0.71
N GLN A 54 -4.05 14.23 0.49
CA GLN A 54 -4.85 15.27 -0.15
C GLN A 54 -5.40 14.77 -1.51
N PRO A 55 -6.66 15.08 -1.87
CA PRO A 55 -7.34 14.45 -3.01
C PRO A 55 -6.53 14.45 -4.31
N GLU A 56 -5.95 15.60 -4.68
CA GLU A 56 -5.20 15.79 -5.91
C GLU A 56 -3.87 15.02 -5.89
N ARG A 57 -3.16 15.05 -4.75
CA ARG A 57 -1.87 14.35 -4.58
C ARG A 57 -2.07 12.85 -4.53
N ARG A 58 -3.08 12.39 -3.78
CA ARG A 58 -3.49 10.99 -3.71
C ARG A 58 -3.80 10.44 -5.10
N ARG A 59 -4.58 11.17 -5.91
CA ARG A 59 -4.89 10.77 -7.29
C ARG A 59 -3.61 10.62 -8.11
N ARG A 60 -2.73 11.62 -8.10
CA ARG A 60 -1.44 11.60 -8.82
C ARG A 60 -0.54 10.43 -8.41
N ILE A 61 -0.43 10.17 -7.11
CA ILE A 61 0.38 9.07 -6.57
C ILE A 61 -0.17 7.73 -7.08
N LEU A 62 -1.48 7.49 -6.97
CA LEU A 62 -2.09 6.24 -7.40
C LEU A 62 -2.03 6.05 -8.92
N GLU A 63 -2.17 7.12 -9.70
CA GLU A 63 -1.98 7.09 -11.16
C GLU A 63 -0.54 6.69 -11.51
N ARG A 64 0.46 7.26 -10.83
CA ARG A 64 1.87 6.88 -10.99
C ARG A 64 2.09 5.40 -10.71
N THR A 65 1.59 4.90 -9.57
CA THR A 65 1.71 3.49 -9.19
C THR A 65 1.06 2.57 -10.23
N ARG A 66 -0.16 2.89 -10.68
CA ARG A 66 -0.85 2.10 -11.72
C ARG A 66 -0.10 2.08 -13.05
N SER A 67 0.51 3.21 -13.45
CA SER A 67 1.32 3.28 -14.65
C SER A 67 2.52 2.31 -14.57
N ILE A 68 3.27 2.37 -13.46
CA ILE A 68 4.41 1.47 -13.22
C ILE A 68 3.98 0.01 -13.24
N LEU A 69 2.90 -0.34 -12.54
CA LEU A 69 2.41 -1.71 -12.48
C LEU A 69 1.98 -2.23 -13.86
N ARG A 70 1.27 -1.42 -14.66
CA ARG A 70 0.83 -1.83 -16.01
C ARG A 70 2.01 -2.06 -16.94
N THR A 71 2.99 -1.15 -16.93
CA THR A 71 4.21 -1.30 -17.73
C THR A 71 4.98 -2.56 -17.35
N ASN A 72 5.22 -2.74 -16.04
CA ASN A 72 6.01 -3.87 -15.56
C ASN A 72 5.29 -5.21 -15.76
N LEU A 73 3.97 -5.24 -15.57
CA LEU A 73 3.17 -6.45 -15.83
C LEU A 73 3.24 -6.83 -17.30
N GLY A 74 3.21 -5.87 -18.23
CA GLY A 74 3.38 -6.15 -19.66
C GLY A 74 4.73 -6.79 -19.98
N ILE A 75 5.81 -6.27 -19.40
CA ILE A 75 7.17 -6.82 -19.56
C ILE A 75 7.25 -8.25 -19.03
N ILE A 76 6.77 -8.48 -17.80
CA ILE A 76 6.83 -9.81 -17.15
C ILE A 76 5.94 -10.81 -17.91
N SER A 77 4.76 -10.39 -18.35
CA SER A 77 3.84 -11.28 -19.08
C SER A 77 4.47 -11.72 -20.40
N SER A 78 5.03 -10.78 -21.17
CA SER A 78 5.72 -11.09 -22.44
C SER A 78 6.89 -12.07 -22.23
N TRP A 79 7.68 -11.88 -21.18
CA TRP A 79 8.80 -12.77 -20.86
C TRP A 79 8.33 -14.16 -20.41
N LEU A 80 7.22 -14.25 -19.67
CA LEU A 80 6.66 -15.54 -19.26
C LEU A 80 6.04 -16.31 -20.43
N ASP A 81 5.45 -15.60 -21.41
CA ASP A 81 4.89 -16.21 -22.61
C ASP A 81 5.99 -16.87 -23.47
N GLU A 82 7.20 -16.31 -23.50
CA GLU A 82 8.38 -16.93 -24.14
C GLU A 82 8.84 -18.23 -23.44
N LEU A 83 8.46 -18.41 -22.17
CA LEU A 83 8.83 -19.56 -21.33
C LEU A 83 7.66 -20.51 -21.06
N ALA A 84 6.60 -20.43 -21.86
CA ALA A 84 5.36 -21.20 -21.63
C ALA A 84 5.57 -22.73 -21.58
N ASP A 85 6.62 -23.24 -22.24
CA ASP A 85 6.97 -24.68 -22.21
C ASP A 85 7.63 -25.12 -20.90
N VAL A 86 8.13 -24.18 -20.09
CA VAL A 86 8.89 -24.44 -18.86
C VAL A 86 8.15 -23.93 -17.62
N ILE A 87 7.42 -22.82 -17.74
CA ILE A 87 6.78 -22.12 -16.64
C ILE A 87 5.30 -21.91 -16.96
N THR A 88 4.45 -22.20 -15.98
CA THR A 88 3.05 -21.79 -15.97
C THR A 88 2.81 -20.79 -14.85
N TYR A 89 1.96 -19.79 -15.09
CA TYR A 89 1.60 -18.79 -14.09
C TYR A 89 0.14 -18.37 -14.22
N VAL A 90 -0.41 -17.83 -13.14
CA VAL A 90 -1.75 -17.23 -13.13
C VAL A 90 -1.57 -15.70 -13.15
N PRO A 91 -2.06 -14.99 -14.19
CA PRO A 91 -1.93 -13.53 -14.24
C PRO A 91 -2.58 -12.85 -13.03
N PRO A 92 -1.88 -11.92 -12.36
CA PRO A 92 -2.43 -11.22 -11.21
C PRO A 92 -3.56 -10.27 -11.64
N GLN A 93 -4.65 -10.25 -10.87
CA GLN A 93 -5.78 -9.35 -11.13
C GLN A 93 -5.55 -7.93 -10.59
N ALA A 94 -4.71 -7.79 -9.55
CA ALA A 94 -4.39 -6.52 -8.91
C ALA A 94 -3.02 -6.56 -8.23
N GLY A 95 -2.45 -5.39 -8.00
CA GLY A 95 -1.18 -5.19 -7.29
C GLY A 95 -1.06 -3.75 -6.80
N ALA A 96 -0.07 -3.50 -5.93
CA ALA A 96 0.16 -2.21 -5.28
C ALA A 96 1.63 -2.00 -4.92
#